data_AF-A0A1V5ABE9-F1
#
_entry.id   AF-A0A1V5ABE9-F1
#
_cell.length_a   1.000
_cell.length_b   1.000
_cell.length_c   1.000
_cell.angle_alpha   90.00
_cell.angle_beta   90.00
_cell.angle_gamma   90.00
#
_symmetry.space_group_name_H-M   'P 1'
#
loop_
_entity.id
_entity.type
_entity.pdbx_description
1 polymer ?
#
loop_
_entity_poly.entity_id
_entity_poly.type
_entity_poly.pdbx_seq_one_letter_code
_entity_poly.pdbx_strand_id
1 'polypeptide(L)' 'MFAQAELMMGANHIRVKCYDGVTRMGRIKGKIKKRVWIREGDILIVIPWSFQDDKCDIIYRYTGPQVEWLRRNGYL' A
#
# COMPACT_ATOMS: atom_id res chain seq x y z
N MET A 1 2.07 -6.95 -4.70
CA MET A 1 3.34 -6.74 -3.95
C MET A 1 3.02 -6.07 -2.61
N PHE A 2 3.77 -6.37 -1.56
CA PHE A 2 3.64 -5.65 -0.27
C PHE A 2 4.26 -4.26 -0.35
N ALA A 3 3.64 -3.32 0.33
CA ALA A 3 4.18 -1.97 0.54
C ALA A 3 3.70 -1.42 1.88
N GLN A 4 4.46 -0.49 2.44
CA GLN A 4 4.09 0.27 3.63
C GLN A 4 3.71 1.71 3.23
N ALA A 5 2.62 2.24 3.80
CA ALA A 5 2.27 3.64 3.63
C ALA A 5 3.27 4.54 4.38
N GLU A 6 3.91 5.49 3.68
CA GLU A 6 4.83 6.45 4.29
C GLU A 6 4.19 7.81 4.53
N LEU A 7 3.70 8.46 3.47
CA LEU A 7 3.23 9.86 3.52
C LEU A 7 1.96 10.04 2.70
N MET A 8 0.96 10.72 3.28
CA MET A 8 -0.28 11.08 2.58
C MET A 8 -0.05 12.30 1.67
N MET A 9 -0.16 12.12 0.34
CA MET A 9 0.13 13.17 -0.65
C MET A 9 -1.12 13.99 -1.06
N GLY A 10 -2.30 13.66 -0.54
CA GLY A 10 -3.57 14.26 -0.95
C GLY A 10 -4.07 13.75 -2.30
N ALA A 11 -5.23 14.25 -2.77
CA ALA A 11 -5.84 13.87 -4.05
C ALA A 11 -5.94 12.35 -4.33
N ASN A 12 -6.12 11.54 -3.26
CA ASN A 12 -6.13 10.07 -3.32
C ASN A 12 -4.79 9.42 -3.70
N HIS A 13 -3.67 10.11 -3.47
CA HIS A 13 -2.32 9.61 -3.64
C HIS A 13 -1.63 9.45 -2.28
N ILE A 14 -0.82 8.41 -2.16
CA ILE A 14 -0.02 8.08 -0.98
C ILE A 14 1.37 7.69 -1.46
N ARG A 15 2.43 8.18 -0.81
CA ARG A 15 3.77 7.66 -1.00
C ARG A 15 3.89 6.32 -0.27
N VAL A 16 4.25 5.27 -0.99
CA VAL A 16 4.40 3.92 -0.44
C VAL A 16 5.81 3.41 -0.63
N LYS A 17 6.36 2.79 0.40
CA LYS A 17 7.64 2.07 0.32
C LYS A 17 7.35 0.62 -0.01
N CYS A 18 7.70 0.22 -1.23
CA CYS A 18 7.49 -1.15 -1.67
C CYS A 18 8.58 -2.07 -1.13
N TYR A 19 8.25 -3.35 -0.96
CA TYR A 19 9.18 -4.36 -0.44
C TYR A 19 10.28 -4.74 -1.46
N ASP A 20 10.14 -4.32 -2.71
CA ASP A 20 11.20 -4.41 -3.73
C ASP A 20 12.30 -3.34 -3.53
N GLY A 21 12.16 -2.46 -2.53
CA GLY A 21 13.11 -1.41 -2.19
C GLY A 21 12.83 -0.07 -2.88
N VAL A 22 11.82 0.01 -3.76
CA VAL A 22 11.50 1.25 -4.48
C VAL A 22 10.34 1.98 -3.84
N THR A 23 10.46 3.30 -3.72
CA THR A 23 9.36 4.14 -3.24
C THR A 23 8.49 4.57 -4.42
N ARG A 24 7.19 4.29 -4.34
CA ARG A 24 6.23 4.54 -5.42
C ARG A 24 5.12 5.50 -4.97
N MET A 25 4.49 6.16 -5.93
CA MET A 25 3.27 6.92 -5.71
C MET A 25 2.06 6.02 -5.93
N GLY A 26 1.40 5.66 -4.83
CA GLY A 26 0.23 4.81 -4.79
C GLY A 26 -1.06 5.58 -5.01
N ARG A 27 -1.85 5.18 -6.00
CA ARG A 27 -3.22 5.67 -6.22
C ARG A 27 -4.23 4.82 -5.45
N ILE A 28 -5.09 5.46 -4.67
CA ILE A 28 -6.19 4.79 -3.96
C ILE A 28 -7.35 4.56 -4.94
N LYS A 29 -7.62 3.30 -5.30
CA LYS A 29 -8.78 2.96 -6.12
C LYS A 29 -10.09 3.28 -5.40
N GLY A 30 -11.09 3.75 -6.14
CA GLY A 30 -12.38 4.19 -5.57
C GLY A 30 -13.08 3.14 -4.71
N LYS A 31 -12.96 1.86 -5.05
CA LYS A 31 -13.51 0.75 -4.23
C LYS A 31 -12.88 0.67 -2.85
N ILE A 32 -11.56 0.90 -2.75
CA ILE A 32 -10.86 0.95 -1.45
C ILE A 32 -11.23 2.22 -0.70
N LYS A 33 -11.25 3.37 -1.39
CA LYS A 33 -11.51 4.68 -0.77
C LYS A 33 -12.82 4.68 0.02
N LYS A 34 -13.85 3.98 -0.48
CA LYS A 34 -15.15 3.87 0.17
C LYS A 34 -15.19 2.89 1.36
N ARG A 35 -14.24 1.97 1.48
CA ARG A 35 -14.28 0.86 2.44
C ARG A 35 -13.31 1.01 3.60
N VAL A 36 -12.14 1.60 3.36
CA VAL A 36 -11.04 1.60 4.33
C VAL A 36 -10.34 2.94 4.36
N TRP A 37 -10.01 3.39 5.57
CA TRP A 37 -9.19 4.56 5.83
C TRP A 37 -7.72 4.14 5.93
N ILE A 38 -6.88 4.60 5.00
CA ILE A 38 -5.45 4.29 5.01
C ILE A 38 -4.73 5.37 5.83
N ARG A 39 -3.85 4.95 6.72
CA ARG A 39 -2.96 5.81 7.52
C ARG A 39 -1.51 5.46 7.26
N GLU A 40 -0.61 6.34 7.68
CA GLU A 40 0.83 6.10 7.66
C GLU A 40 1.15 4.88 8.53
N GLY A 41 2.09 4.05 8.05
CA GLY A 41 2.46 2.79 8.68
C GLY A 41 1.61 1.57 8.30
N ASP A 42 0.46 1.75 7.65
CA ASP A 42 -0.38 0.63 7.20
C ASP A 42 0.34 -0.26 6.16
N ILE A 43 0.14 -1.57 6.25
CA ILE A 43 0.62 -2.53 5.26
C ILE A 43 -0.43 -2.70 4.15
N LEU A 44 0.03 -2.58 2.91
CA LEU A 44 -0.79 -2.52 1.71
C LEU A 44 -0.38 -3.59 0.71
N ILE A 45 -1.33 -3.97 -0.15
CA ILE A 45 -1.01 -4.61 -1.43
C ILE A 45 -1.10 -3.58 -2.54
N VAL A 46 -0.02 -3.48 -3.31
CA VAL A 46 0.11 -2.61 -4.46
C VAL A 46 0.36 -3.40 -5.75
N ILE A 47 -0.08 -2.82 -6.86
CA ILE A 47 0.21 -3.28 -8.22
C ILE A 47 0.95 -2.13 -8.94
N PRO A 48 2.26 -2.26 -9.20
CA PRO A 48 3.00 -1.30 -10.02
C PRO A 48 2.39 -1.17 -11.41
N TRP A 49 2.49 0.02 -12.00
CA TRP A 49 2.08 0.22 -13.39
C TRP A 49 3.13 -0.33 -14.34
N SER A 50 2.71 -1.03 -15.39
CA SER A 50 3.64 -1.63 -16.36
C SER A 50 4.42 -0.60 -17.19
N PHE A 51 3.93 0.63 -17.29
CA PHE A 51 4.51 1.70 -18.12
C PHE A 51 5.21 2.79 -17.31
N GLN A 52 5.08 2.79 -15.98
CA GLN A 52 5.70 3.78 -15.10
C GLN A 52 5.98 3.16 -13.74
N ASP A 53 7.24 2.81 -13.47
CA ASP A 53 7.63 2.11 -12.25
C ASP A 53 7.42 2.96 -10.98
N ASP A 54 7.57 4.28 -11.07
CA ASP A 54 7.37 5.19 -9.93
C ASP A 54 5.91 5.26 -9.43
N LYS A 55 4.97 4.59 -10.10
CA LYS A 55 3.54 4.62 -9.78
C LYS A 55 2.97 3.23 -9.58
N CYS A 56 1.98 3.15 -8.71
CA CYS A 56 1.25 1.91 -8.46
C CYS A 56 -0.20 2.17 -8.07
N ASP A 57 -1.04 1.15 -8.20
CA ASP A 57 -2.39 1.14 -7.65
C ASP A 57 -2.43 0.41 -6.31
N ILE A 58 -3.10 0.99 -5.31
CA ILE A 58 -3.37 0.35 -4.02
C ILE A 58 -4.65 -0.47 -4.15
N ILE A 59 -4.58 -1.78 -3.88
CA ILE A 59 -5.70 -2.72 -4.04
C ILE A 59 -6.18 -3.37 -2.74
N TYR A 60 -5.35 -3.40 -1.69
CA TYR A 60 -5.73 -3.92 -0.38
C TYR A 60 -5.00 -3.20 0.76
N ARG A 61 -5.63 -3.14 1.94
CA ARG A 61 -5.03 -2.70 3.20
C ARG A 61 -5.24 -3.80 4.25
N TYR A 62 -4.16 -4.29 4.83
CA TYR A 62 -4.23 -5.24 5.94
C TYR A 62 -4.59 -4.53 7.25
N THR A 63 -5.39 -5.19 8.09
CA THR A 63 -5.66 -4.73 9.46
C THR A 63 -4.53 -5.17 10.40
N GLY A 64 -4.42 -4.53 11.56
CA GLY A 64 -3.39 -4.90 12.57
C GLY A 64 -3.32 -6.40 12.87
N PRO A 65 -4.45 -7.10 13.15
CA PRO A 65 -4.43 -8.55 13.37
C PRO A 65 -3.95 -9.36 12.16
N GLN A 66 -4.27 -8.92 10.94
CA GLN A 66 -3.79 -9.60 9.73
C GLN A 66 -2.29 -9.39 9.52
N VAL A 67 -1.78 -8.19 9.83
CA VAL A 67 -0.34 -7.89 9.80
C VAL A 67 0.42 -8.77 10.80
N GLU A 68 -0.12 -8.91 12.02
CA GLU A 68 0.47 -9.78 13.05
C GLU A 68 0.50 -11.25 12.59
N TRP A 69 -0.58 -11.72 11.97
CA TRP A 69 -0.62 -13.06 11.39
C TRP A 69 0.43 -13.22 10.28
N LEU A 70 0.57 -12.24 9.38
CA LEU A 70 1.57 -12.28 8.31
C LEU A 70 3.00 -12.34 8.87
N ARG A 71 3.31 -11.56 9.90
CA ARG A 71 4.62 -11.58 10.59
C ARG A 71 4.89 -12.93 11.25
N ARG A 72 3.92 -13.47 12.00
CA ARG A 72 4.06 -14.77 12.68
C ARG A 72 4.34 -15.92 11.69
N ASN A 73 3.80 -15.84 10.49
CA ASN A 73 3.97 -16.84 9.45
C ASN A 73 5.15 -16.55 8.49
N GLY A 74 5.93 -15.48 8.72
CA GLY A 74 7.11 -15.16 7.92
C GLY A 74 6.82 -14.64 6.50
N TYR A 75 5.65 -14.04 6.27
CA TYR A 75 5.30 -13.41 4.98
C TYR A 75 5.71 -11.94 4.86
N LEU A 76 5.96 -11.28 5.99
CA LEU A 76 6.42 -9.89 6.14
C LEU A 76 7.80 -9.88 6.78
#